data_AF-A0A4R2NSI5-F1
#
_entry.id   AF-A0A4R2NSI5-F1
#
_cell.length_a   1.000
_cell.length_b   1.000
_cell.length_c   1.000
_cell.angle_alpha   90.00
_cell.angle_beta   90.00
_cell.angle_gamma   90.00
#
_symmetry.space_group_name_H-M   'P 1'
#
loop_
_entity.id
_entity.type
_entity.pdbx_description
1 polymer ?
#
loop_
_entity_poly.entity_id
_entity_poly.type
_entity_poly.pdbx_seq_one_letter_code
_entity_poly.pdbx_strand_id
1 'polypeptide(L)'
;MGVYRKVCYKVEDAFVKVLARKQDPEEVREKVATYRLKKEEEKAAKKNLAKERAAEQARQREIKKERQHNDVLALLSKVVAVESLDYTKYEYDEVKANKPFFRNLINKVFEEDEQGITFLNCEFDKSSKKEIKGYLIVTNKRVWFTNKDLDFQQKFRYQTIKAVNWEKDGLLERELKIQYGVKKLEFDEIYDADQMVRVGEFIVQKSGL
;
A
#
# COMPACT_ATOMS: atom_id res chain seq x y z
N MET A 1 -9.67 -24.84 -33.07
CA MET A 1 -9.85 -23.78 -34.09
C MET A 1 -10.68 -24.29 -35.27
N GLY A 2 -11.88 -24.80 -34.97
CA GLY A 2 -12.63 -25.69 -35.84
C GLY A 2 -13.85 -24.99 -36.47
N VAL A 3 -14.29 -25.53 -37.60
CA VAL A 3 -15.56 -25.23 -38.28
C VAL A 3 -15.72 -23.81 -38.84
N TYR A 4 -15.78 -22.76 -38.02
CA TYR A 4 -16.12 -21.40 -38.47
C TYR A 4 -15.16 -20.86 -39.54
N ARG A 5 -13.86 -21.06 -39.32
CA ARG A 5 -12.80 -20.66 -40.27
C ARG A 5 -12.92 -21.38 -41.62
N LYS A 6 -13.29 -22.68 -41.59
CA LYS A 6 -13.49 -23.49 -42.80
C LYS A 6 -14.72 -23.00 -43.59
N VAL A 7 -15.78 -22.58 -42.90
CA VAL A 7 -16.98 -22.02 -43.54
C VAL A 7 -16.67 -20.66 -44.18
N CYS A 8 -15.98 -19.75 -43.49
CA CYS A 8 -15.58 -18.46 -44.06
C CYS A 8 -14.71 -18.61 -45.31
N TYR A 9 -13.73 -19.54 -45.31
CA TYR A 9 -12.89 -19.77 -46.48
C TYR A 9 -13.66 -20.33 -47.68
N LYS A 10 -14.66 -21.18 -47.45
CA LYS A 10 -15.53 -21.65 -48.54
C LYS A 10 -16.35 -20.52 -49.17
N VAL A 11 -16.83 -19.57 -48.37
CA VAL A 11 -17.55 -18.39 -48.86
C VAL A 11 -16.61 -17.46 -49.61
N GLU A 12 -15.42 -17.15 -49.06
CA GLU A 12 -14.38 -16.37 -49.75
C GLU A 12 -14.01 -16.99 -51.10
N ASP A 13 -13.81 -18.31 -51.16
CA ASP A 13 -13.43 -19.01 -52.41
C ASP A 13 -14.53 -18.94 -53.47
N ALA A 14 -15.81 -18.97 -53.07
CA ALA A 14 -16.93 -18.78 -53.98
C ALA A 14 -16.96 -17.35 -54.58
N PHE A 15 -16.70 -16.33 -53.75
CA PHE A 15 -16.61 -14.94 -54.21
C PHE A 15 -15.41 -14.70 -55.13
N VAL A 16 -14.23 -15.22 -54.77
CA VAL A 16 -13.02 -15.11 -55.60
C VAL A 16 -13.23 -15.79 -56.96
N LYS A 17 -13.89 -16.95 -57.00
CA LYS A 17 -14.21 -17.65 -58.26
C LYS A 17 -15.17 -16.87 -59.17
N VAL A 18 -16.11 -16.12 -58.60
CA VAL A 18 -17.03 -15.25 -59.36
C VAL A 18 -16.30 -14.02 -59.90
N LEU A 19 -15.45 -13.39 -59.10
CA LEU A 19 -14.72 -12.17 -59.46
C LEU A 19 -13.55 -12.40 -60.43
N ALA A 20 -12.86 -13.54 -60.32
CA ALA A 20 -11.68 -13.86 -61.10
C ALA A 20 -11.98 -14.67 -62.38
N ARG A 21 -13.24 -14.73 -62.83
CA ARG A 21 -13.72 -15.58 -63.94
C ARG A 21 -12.98 -15.38 -65.28
N LYS A 22 -12.23 -14.28 -65.44
CA LYS A 22 -11.46 -13.93 -66.64
C LYS A 22 -9.93 -13.96 -66.43
N GLN A 23 -9.45 -14.34 -65.25
CA GLN A 23 -8.02 -14.43 -64.92
C GLN A 23 -7.54 -15.87 -64.88
N ASP A 24 -6.23 -16.06 -64.97
CA ASP A 24 -5.60 -17.38 -64.91
C ASP A 24 -5.88 -18.06 -63.55
N PRO A 25 -6.51 -19.25 -63.54
CA PRO A 25 -6.82 -19.98 -62.33
C PRO A 25 -5.61 -20.29 -61.44
N GLU A 26 -4.42 -20.48 -62.02
CA GLU A 26 -3.20 -20.77 -61.24
C GLU A 26 -2.69 -19.52 -60.52
N GLU A 27 -2.65 -18.38 -61.22
CA GLU A 27 -2.20 -17.10 -60.65
C GLU A 27 -3.11 -16.63 -59.50
N VAL A 28 -4.42 -16.86 -59.62
CA VAL A 28 -5.40 -16.54 -58.57
C VAL A 28 -5.20 -17.42 -57.33
N ARG A 29 -4.90 -18.72 -57.51
CA ARG A 29 -4.63 -19.62 -56.38
C ARG A 29 -3.39 -19.22 -55.62
N GLU A 30 -2.33 -18.84 -56.32
CA GLU A 30 -1.07 -18.40 -55.71
C GLU A 30 -1.24 -17.08 -54.94
N LYS A 31 -1.98 -16.11 -55.49
CA LYS A 31 -2.33 -14.84 -54.81
C LYS A 31 -3.18 -15.06 -53.55
N VAL A 32 -4.15 -15.97 -53.58
CA VAL A 32 -4.97 -16.29 -52.41
C VAL A 32 -4.16 -17.01 -51.34
N ALA A 33 -3.29 -17.96 -51.73
CA ALA A 33 -2.41 -18.68 -50.80
C ALA A 33 -1.43 -17.72 -50.10
N THR A 34 -0.77 -16.85 -50.86
CA THR A 34 0.15 -15.83 -50.32
C THR A 34 -0.56 -14.81 -49.44
N TYR A 35 -1.77 -14.35 -49.80
CA TYR A 35 -2.57 -13.46 -48.96
C TYR A 35 -2.97 -14.13 -47.63
N ARG A 36 -3.38 -15.40 -47.66
CA ARG A 36 -3.73 -16.16 -46.45
C ARG A 36 -2.53 -16.36 -45.54
N LEU A 37 -1.36 -16.69 -46.10
CA LEU A 37 -0.11 -16.81 -45.36
C LEU A 37 0.28 -15.49 -44.70
N LYS A 38 0.32 -14.38 -45.45
CA LYS A 38 0.61 -13.04 -44.89
C LYS A 38 -0.36 -12.65 -43.77
N LYS A 39 -1.66 -12.94 -43.93
CA LYS A 39 -2.68 -12.65 -42.91
C LYS A 39 -2.51 -13.50 -41.66
N GLU A 40 -2.03 -14.74 -41.77
CA GLU A 40 -1.68 -15.58 -40.63
C GLU A 40 -0.41 -15.10 -39.93
N GLU A 41 0.62 -14.75 -40.70
CA GLU A 41 1.87 -14.18 -40.20
C GLU A 41 1.64 -12.87 -39.44
N GLU A 42 0.85 -11.95 -40.00
CA GLU A 42 0.48 -10.70 -39.32
C GLU A 42 -0.30 -10.94 -38.02
N LYS A 43 -1.20 -11.93 -38.00
CA LYS A 43 -1.93 -12.29 -36.77
C LYS A 43 -1.01 -12.91 -35.73
N ALA A 44 -0.08 -13.76 -36.14
CA ALA A 44 0.91 -14.36 -35.26
C ALA A 44 1.86 -13.29 -34.71
N ALA A 45 2.34 -12.38 -35.55
CA ALA A 45 3.17 -11.24 -35.16
C ALA A 45 2.46 -10.31 -34.17
N LYS A 46 1.19 -9.95 -34.43
CA LYS A 46 0.38 -9.16 -33.49
C LYS A 46 0.18 -9.86 -32.15
N LYS A 47 -0.03 -11.18 -32.15
CA LYS A 47 -0.20 -11.97 -30.92
C LYS A 47 1.10 -12.04 -30.13
N ASN A 48 2.24 -12.19 -30.80
CA ASN A 48 3.57 -12.19 -30.15
C ASN A 48 3.89 -10.82 -29.57
N LEU A 49 3.67 -9.74 -30.31
CA LEU A 49 3.84 -8.37 -29.83
C LEU A 49 2.94 -8.06 -28.62
N ALA A 50 1.69 -8.53 -28.63
CA ALA A 50 0.78 -8.37 -27.49
C ALA A 50 1.25 -9.14 -26.26
N LYS A 51 1.80 -10.34 -26.44
CA LYS A 51 2.41 -11.13 -25.35
C LYS A 51 3.65 -10.45 -24.79
N GLU A 52 4.53 -9.95 -25.65
CA GLU A 52 5.74 -9.22 -25.24
C GLU A 52 5.39 -7.95 -24.46
N ARG A 53 4.40 -7.17 -24.94
CA ARG A 53 3.90 -5.99 -24.21
C ARG A 53 3.28 -6.36 -22.86
N ALA A 54 2.51 -7.45 -22.78
CA ALA A 54 1.92 -7.90 -21.53
C ALA A 54 2.99 -8.39 -20.54
N ALA A 55 4.00 -9.12 -21.02
CA ALA A 55 5.14 -9.55 -20.22
C ALA A 55 5.97 -8.37 -19.72
N GLU A 56 6.24 -7.38 -20.57
CA GLU A 56 6.95 -6.16 -20.17
C GLU A 56 6.15 -5.36 -19.13
N GLN A 57 4.84 -5.19 -19.33
CA GLN A 57 3.98 -4.53 -18.34
C GLN A 57 3.93 -5.29 -17.01
N ALA A 58 3.94 -6.62 -17.03
CA ALA A 58 4.00 -7.43 -15.81
C ALA A 58 5.32 -7.19 -15.05
N ARG A 59 6.46 -7.22 -15.76
CA ARG A 59 7.79 -6.91 -15.20
C ARG A 59 7.84 -5.50 -14.60
N GLN A 60 7.35 -4.49 -15.32
CA GLN A 60 7.31 -3.11 -14.82
C GLN A 60 6.43 -2.97 -13.57
N ARG A 61 5.33 -3.73 -13.47
CA ARG A 61 4.48 -3.76 -12.27
C ARG A 61 5.19 -4.40 -11.08
N GLU A 62 5.93 -5.48 -11.30
CA GLU A 62 6.74 -6.13 -10.25
C GLU A 62 7.82 -5.20 -9.73
N ILE A 63 8.62 -4.60 -10.63
CA ILE A 63 9.64 -3.61 -10.27
C ILE A 63 9.02 -2.44 -9.49
N LYS A 64 7.86 -1.94 -9.91
CA LYS A 64 7.16 -0.85 -9.21
C LYS A 64 6.69 -1.30 -7.81
N LYS A 65 6.22 -2.53 -7.65
CA LYS A 65 5.81 -3.07 -6.34
C LYS A 65 7.02 -3.23 -5.41
N GLU A 66 8.13 -3.75 -5.91
CA GLU A 66 9.37 -3.88 -5.13
C GLU A 66 9.90 -2.52 -4.69
N ARG A 67 9.94 -1.54 -5.60
CA ARG A 67 10.31 -0.16 -5.25
C ARG A 67 9.38 0.41 -4.17
N GLN A 68 8.07 0.24 -4.34
CA GLN A 68 7.10 0.70 -3.35
C GLN A 68 7.25 0.03 -1.99
N HIS A 69 7.60 -1.27 -1.96
CA HIS A 69 7.85 -2.03 -0.74
C HIS A 69 9.11 -1.52 -0.06
N ASN A 70 10.22 -1.38 -0.79
CA ASN A 70 11.47 -0.85 -0.27
C ASN A 70 11.31 0.58 0.27
N ASP A 71 10.53 1.43 -0.41
CA ASP A 71 10.21 2.78 0.07
C ASP A 71 9.44 2.76 1.40
N VAL A 72 8.52 1.80 1.60
CA VAL A 72 7.79 1.65 2.87
C VAL A 72 8.75 1.19 3.95
N LEU A 73 9.57 0.17 3.68
CA LEU A 73 10.55 -0.34 4.64
C LEU A 73 11.54 0.74 5.07
N ALA A 74 11.98 1.60 4.14
CA ALA A 74 12.87 2.71 4.45
C ALA A 74 12.23 3.70 5.44
N LEU A 75 10.96 4.08 5.23
CA LEU A 75 10.23 4.93 6.18
C LEU A 75 10.02 4.22 7.51
N LEU A 76 9.58 2.97 7.45
CA LEU A 76 9.23 2.16 8.61
C LEU A 76 10.44 1.96 9.54
N SER A 77 11.63 1.76 8.97
CA SER A 77 12.89 1.63 9.71
C SER A 77 13.26 2.83 10.59
N LYS A 78 12.62 3.99 10.35
CA LYS A 78 12.83 5.21 11.15
C LYS A 78 11.76 5.41 12.22
N VAL A 79 10.54 4.91 11.98
CA VAL A 79 9.38 5.15 12.87
C VAL A 79 9.01 3.94 13.73
N VAL A 80 9.57 2.77 13.43
CA VAL A 80 9.46 1.55 14.23
C VAL A 80 10.88 1.08 14.55
N ALA A 81 11.18 0.91 15.84
CA ALA A 81 12.50 0.52 16.28
C ALA A 81 12.48 -0.99 16.41
N VAL A 82 13.23 -1.68 15.56
CA VAL A 82 13.67 -3.01 15.94
C VAL A 82 15.03 -3.27 15.32
N GLU A 83 15.96 -3.72 16.15
CA GLU A 83 17.22 -4.37 15.80
C GLU A 83 17.03 -5.60 14.86
N SER A 84 15.79 -5.90 14.43
CA SER A 84 15.40 -7.04 13.59
C SER A 84 14.14 -6.84 12.72
N LEU A 85 13.68 -5.61 12.43
CA LEU A 85 12.46 -5.37 11.61
C LEU A 85 11.18 -6.07 12.11
N ASP A 86 10.98 -6.25 13.42
CA ASP A 86 9.75 -6.80 14.02
C ASP A 86 8.59 -5.79 14.02
N TYR A 87 8.18 -5.36 12.83
CA TYR A 87 7.03 -4.46 12.64
C TYR A 87 5.74 -5.25 12.46
N THR A 88 4.62 -4.67 12.91
CA THR A 88 3.32 -5.30 12.74
C THR A 88 2.76 -5.06 11.34
N LYS A 89 1.81 -5.92 10.91
CA LYS A 89 1.06 -5.68 9.67
C LYS A 89 0.36 -4.32 9.70
N TYR A 90 -0.17 -3.94 10.86
CA TYR A 90 -0.76 -2.62 11.09
C TYR A 90 0.21 -1.49 10.75
N GLU A 91 1.42 -1.50 11.31
CA GLU A 91 2.41 -0.46 11.09
C GLU A 91 2.81 -0.36 9.61
N TYR A 92 2.99 -1.50 8.96
CA TYR A 92 3.31 -1.56 7.53
C TYR A 92 2.20 -0.96 6.66
N ASP A 93 0.94 -1.38 6.89
CA ASP A 93 -0.20 -0.92 6.10
C ASP A 93 -0.48 0.57 6.34
N GLU A 94 -0.33 1.07 7.57
CA GLU A 94 -0.46 2.49 7.90
C GLU A 94 0.62 3.36 7.25
N VAL A 95 1.90 2.95 7.31
CA VAL A 95 2.98 3.69 6.63
C VAL A 95 2.78 3.68 5.12
N LYS A 96 2.33 2.54 4.56
CA LYS A 96 2.04 2.42 3.13
C LYS A 96 0.89 3.33 2.70
N ALA A 97 -0.17 3.44 3.49
CA ALA A 97 -1.32 4.29 3.20
C ALA A 97 -1.00 5.79 3.37
N ASN A 98 -0.17 6.15 4.34
CA ASN A 98 0.08 7.54 4.74
C ASN A 98 1.53 7.98 4.52
N LYS A 99 2.20 7.51 3.45
CA LYS A 99 3.61 7.83 3.14
C LYS A 99 3.98 9.31 3.25
N PRO A 100 3.21 10.28 2.73
CA PRO A 100 3.57 11.69 2.82
C PRO A 100 3.67 12.20 4.26
N PHE A 101 2.74 11.74 5.12
CA PHE A 101 2.74 12.07 6.54
C PHE A 101 4.02 11.55 7.22
N PHE A 102 4.31 10.25 7.11
CA PHE A 102 5.49 9.67 7.77
C PHE A 102 6.81 10.25 7.25
N ARG A 103 6.87 10.62 5.95
CA ARG A 103 8.03 11.34 5.41
C ARG A 103 8.19 12.72 6.04
N ASN A 104 7.11 13.48 6.16
CA ASN A 104 7.15 14.80 6.79
C ASN A 104 7.47 14.71 8.28
N LEU A 105 6.92 13.71 8.96
CA LEU A 105 7.20 13.40 10.35
C LEU A 105 8.69 13.23 10.59
N ILE A 106 9.33 12.32 9.83
CA ILE A 106 10.77 12.03 9.96
C ILE A 106 11.60 13.29 9.65
N ASN A 107 11.25 14.02 8.59
CA ASN A 107 12.08 15.12 8.11
C ASN A 107 11.94 16.43 8.92
N LYS A 108 10.79 16.65 9.58
CA LYS A 108 10.47 17.94 10.21
C LYS A 108 10.33 17.88 11.72
N VAL A 109 10.08 16.70 12.29
CA VAL A 109 9.73 16.56 13.71
C VAL A 109 10.77 15.77 14.48
N PHE A 110 11.25 14.66 13.92
CA PHE A 110 12.25 13.83 14.61
C PHE A 110 13.56 14.59 14.75
N GLU A 111 14.13 14.51 15.94
CA GLU A 111 15.49 15.02 16.22
C GLU A 111 16.55 14.05 15.65
N GLU A 112 17.80 14.50 15.48
CA GLU A 112 18.85 13.74 14.77
C GLU A 112 19.12 12.33 15.35
N ASP A 113 18.92 12.16 16.65
CA ASP A 113 19.07 10.92 17.43
C ASP A 113 17.73 10.37 17.95
N GLU A 114 16.61 10.87 17.43
CA GLU A 114 15.27 10.36 17.75
C GLU A 114 14.87 9.23 16.80
N GLN A 115 14.57 8.07 17.37
CA GLN A 115 14.14 6.87 16.68
C GLN A 115 12.73 6.53 17.15
N GLY A 116 11.78 6.40 16.22
CA GLY A 116 10.44 5.89 16.53
C GLY A 116 10.52 4.41 16.88
N ILE A 117 9.75 4.00 17.89
CA ILE A 117 9.68 2.62 18.40
C ILE A 117 8.44 1.93 17.86
N THR A 118 7.29 2.60 18.00
CA THR A 118 6.00 2.13 17.54
C THR A 118 5.04 3.31 17.50
N PHE A 119 3.88 3.15 16.86
CA PHE A 119 2.85 4.17 16.81
C PHE A 119 1.46 3.57 16.72
N LEU A 120 0.45 4.40 16.96
CA LEU A 120 -0.95 4.05 16.91
C LEU A 120 -1.75 5.23 16.36
N ASN A 121 -2.61 4.98 15.39
CA ASN A 121 -3.64 5.92 14.96
C ASN A 121 -4.76 5.91 16.00
N CYS A 122 -5.10 7.07 16.51
CA CYS A 122 -6.14 7.26 17.51
C CYS A 122 -6.72 8.67 17.43
N GLU A 123 -7.80 8.86 18.14
CA GLU A 123 -8.29 10.16 18.51
C GLU A 123 -7.76 10.55 19.90
N PHE A 124 -7.58 11.84 20.14
CA PHE A 124 -7.09 12.38 21.39
C PHE A 124 -8.10 13.39 21.94
N ASP A 125 -8.65 13.08 23.11
CA ASP A 125 -9.54 14.00 23.82
C ASP A 125 -8.71 15.06 24.57
N LYS A 126 -8.72 16.28 24.04
CA LYS A 126 -8.08 17.42 24.70
C LYS A 126 -8.97 18.03 25.79
N SER A 127 -10.28 17.93 25.63
CA SER A 127 -11.36 18.52 26.44
C SER A 127 -12.69 18.07 25.84
N SER A 128 -13.76 18.01 26.65
CA SER A 128 -15.13 17.59 26.30
C SER A 128 -15.83 18.21 25.06
N LYS A 129 -15.13 19.04 24.27
CA LYS A 129 -15.60 19.63 23.00
C LYS A 129 -14.57 19.57 21.85
N LYS A 130 -13.39 18.96 22.04
CA LYS A 130 -12.35 18.94 21.00
C LYS A 130 -11.58 17.63 20.99
N GLU A 131 -12.09 16.75 20.14
CA GLU A 131 -11.48 15.53 19.63
C GLU A 131 -10.51 15.85 18.49
N ILE A 132 -9.34 15.22 18.49
CA ILE A 132 -8.31 15.41 17.45
C ILE A 132 -7.84 14.05 16.98
N LYS A 133 -8.07 13.73 15.70
CA LYS A 133 -7.56 12.51 15.05
C LYS A 133 -6.09 12.64 14.69
N GLY A 134 -5.32 11.60 14.96
CA GLY A 134 -3.88 11.66 14.81
C GLY A 134 -3.16 10.35 15.06
N TYR A 135 -1.88 10.49 15.39
CA TYR A 135 -1.01 9.38 15.76
C TYR A 135 -0.40 9.65 17.13
N LEU A 136 -0.52 8.68 18.02
CA LEU A 136 0.32 8.54 19.20
C LEU A 136 1.57 7.75 18.81
N ILE A 137 2.74 8.36 18.97
CA ILE A 137 4.03 7.83 18.57
C ILE A 137 4.92 7.70 19.79
N VAL A 138 5.51 6.53 19.94
CA VAL A 138 6.47 6.22 21.00
C VAL A 138 7.86 6.27 20.38
N THR A 139 8.76 7.08 20.93
CA THR A 139 10.16 7.19 20.45
C THR A 139 11.14 6.80 21.55
N ASN A 140 12.42 6.65 21.23
CA ASN A 140 13.46 6.46 22.24
C ASN A 140 13.57 7.63 23.24
N LYS A 141 13.00 8.81 22.94
CA LYS A 141 13.07 10.02 23.78
C LYS A 141 11.77 10.38 24.50
N ARG A 142 10.61 10.19 23.85
CA ARG A 142 9.32 10.68 24.35
C ARG A 142 8.15 9.90 23.79
N VAL A 143 6.99 10.05 24.42
CA VAL A 143 5.70 9.79 23.79
C VAL A 143 5.22 11.09 23.16
N TRP A 144 4.65 11.03 21.97
CA TRP A 144 4.25 12.21 21.23
C TRP A 144 2.94 11.96 20.49
N PHE A 145 2.00 12.90 20.59
CA PHE A 145 0.78 12.89 19.82
C PHE A 145 0.79 14.01 18.78
N THR A 146 0.33 13.72 17.56
CA THR A 146 0.16 14.72 16.50
C THR A 146 -1.02 14.40 15.60
N ASN A 147 -1.61 15.41 14.97
CA ASN A 147 -2.54 15.20 13.86
C ASN A 147 -1.81 15.02 12.52
N LYS A 148 -2.54 14.63 11.47
CA LYS A 148 -1.98 14.32 10.14
C LYS A 148 -1.32 15.52 9.45
N ASP A 149 -1.72 16.74 9.79
CA ASP A 149 -1.15 17.97 9.20
C ASP A 149 0.08 18.49 9.95
N LEU A 150 0.44 17.87 11.09
CA LEU A 150 1.55 18.23 11.96
C LEU A 150 1.45 19.64 12.59
N ASP A 151 0.28 20.29 12.50
CA ASP A 151 0.02 21.62 13.09
C ASP A 151 -0.39 21.54 14.56
N PHE A 152 -0.87 20.38 15.01
CA PHE A 152 -1.14 20.06 16.40
C PHE A 152 -0.16 19.01 16.91
N GLN A 153 0.47 19.31 18.05
CA GLN A 153 1.49 18.45 18.65
C GLN A 153 1.44 18.51 20.18
N GLN A 154 1.53 17.36 20.84
CA GLN A 154 1.74 17.26 22.28
C GLN A 154 2.85 16.26 22.61
N LYS A 155 3.83 16.70 23.40
CA LYS A 155 5.00 15.92 23.79
C LYS A 155 4.88 15.53 25.26
N PHE A 156 5.03 14.24 25.55
CA PHE A 156 4.94 13.68 26.89
C PHE A 156 6.27 13.03 27.26
N ARG A 157 6.87 13.52 28.34
CA ARG A 157 8.11 12.97 28.89
C ARG A 157 7.83 11.71 29.68
N TYR A 158 8.59 10.64 29.42
CA TYR A 158 8.47 9.36 30.11
C TYR A 158 8.47 9.50 31.64
N GLN A 159 9.37 10.33 32.19
CA GLN A 159 9.51 10.49 33.65
C GLN A 159 8.26 11.06 34.34
N THR A 160 7.37 11.70 33.57
CA THR A 160 6.14 12.32 34.08
C THR A 160 4.95 11.35 33.96
N ILE A 161 5.06 10.28 33.17
CA ILE A 161 4.04 9.25 33.05
C ILE A 161 4.04 8.40 34.32
N LYS A 162 2.86 8.24 34.93
CA LYS A 162 2.67 7.55 36.22
C LYS A 162 1.90 6.24 36.11
N ALA A 163 1.09 6.10 35.08
CA ALA A 163 0.34 4.89 34.78
C ALA A 163 -0.08 4.90 33.32
N VAL A 164 -0.25 3.72 32.75
CA VAL A 164 -0.83 3.48 31.44
C VAL A 164 -1.83 2.36 31.60
N ASN A 165 -3.07 2.58 31.17
CA ASN A 165 -4.12 1.57 31.18
C ASN A 165 -4.74 1.49 29.79
N TRP A 166 -5.16 0.31 29.37
CA TRP A 166 -5.88 0.12 28.12
C TRP A 166 -7.09 -0.78 28.35
N GLU A 167 -8.23 -0.35 27.84
CA GLU A 167 -9.53 -0.98 28.06
C GLU A 167 -10.25 -1.19 26.72
N LYS A 168 -11.21 -2.11 26.70
CA LYS A 168 -12.17 -2.21 25.61
C LYS A 168 -13.30 -1.23 25.92
N ASP A 169 -13.59 -0.32 25.01
CA ASP A 169 -14.71 0.61 25.13
C ASP A 169 -15.79 0.22 24.09
N GLY A 170 -16.91 -0.35 24.54
CA GLY A 170 -17.92 -0.88 23.62
C GLY A 170 -17.50 -2.13 22.81
N LEU A 171 -18.14 -2.32 21.65
CA LEU A 171 -18.03 -3.55 20.84
C LEU A 171 -16.79 -3.59 19.93
N LEU A 172 -16.32 -2.43 19.46
CA LEU A 172 -15.23 -2.29 18.50
C LEU A 172 -14.19 -1.24 18.90
N GLU A 173 -14.56 -0.32 19.79
CA GLU A 173 -13.72 0.78 20.21
C GLU A 173 -12.86 0.34 21.40
N ARG A 174 -11.70 0.97 21.51
CA ARG A 174 -10.72 0.68 22.54
C ARG A 174 -10.10 2.00 22.95
N GLU A 175 -9.72 2.06 24.20
CA GLU A 175 -9.24 3.27 24.81
C GLU A 175 -7.89 3.01 25.50
N LEU A 176 -6.95 3.91 25.28
CA LEU A 176 -5.67 3.98 25.97
C LEU A 176 -5.64 5.22 26.86
N LYS A 177 -5.47 5.03 28.16
CA LYS A 177 -5.41 6.08 29.19
C LYS A 177 -3.98 6.23 29.68
N ILE A 178 -3.45 7.44 29.65
CA ILE A 178 -2.12 7.77 30.22
C ILE A 178 -2.29 8.76 31.36
N GLN A 179 -1.84 8.39 32.56
CA GLN A 179 -1.72 9.33 33.68
C GLN A 179 -0.41 10.12 33.57
N TYR A 180 -0.49 11.39 33.15
CA TYR A 180 0.63 12.28 32.97
C TYR A 180 0.70 13.33 34.10
N GLY A 181 1.47 13.04 35.14
CA GLY A 181 1.48 13.84 36.36
C GLY A 181 0.09 13.83 37.03
N VAL A 182 -0.55 15.00 37.11
CA VAL A 182 -1.93 15.14 37.61
C VAL A 182 -3.00 15.04 36.52
N LYS A 183 -2.61 15.02 35.24
CA LYS A 183 -3.54 14.99 34.11
C LYS A 183 -3.79 13.56 33.65
N LYS A 184 -5.02 13.27 33.30
CA LYS A 184 -5.39 12.05 32.57
C LYS A 184 -5.47 12.40 31.08
N LEU A 185 -4.83 11.60 30.24
CA LEU A 185 -4.85 11.71 28.79
C LEU A 185 -5.62 10.50 28.27
N GLU A 186 -6.57 10.72 27.38
CA GLU A 186 -7.46 9.70 26.84
C GLU A 186 -7.26 9.65 25.33
N PHE A 187 -7.05 8.43 24.83
CA PHE A 187 -6.89 8.15 23.41
C PHE A 187 -7.84 7.05 23.00
N ASP A 188 -8.70 7.32 22.03
CA ASP A 188 -9.85 6.52 21.63
C ASP A 188 -9.88 6.30 20.10
N GLU A 189 -10.99 5.77 19.59
CA GLU A 189 -11.13 5.26 18.21
C GLU A 189 -10.01 4.28 17.78
N ILE A 190 -9.53 3.48 18.73
CA ILE A 190 -8.47 2.50 18.47
C ILE A 190 -9.06 1.18 18.01
N TYR A 191 -8.84 0.83 16.73
CA TYR A 191 -9.38 -0.41 16.14
C TYR A 191 -8.44 -1.62 16.26
N ASP A 192 -7.12 -1.40 16.30
CA ASP A 192 -6.14 -2.49 16.40
C ASP A 192 -5.78 -2.79 17.86
N ALA A 193 -6.27 -3.94 18.32
CA ALA A 193 -6.11 -4.48 19.66
C ALA A 193 -4.65 -4.61 20.09
N ASP A 194 -3.90 -5.28 19.24
CA ASP A 194 -2.59 -5.80 19.57
C ASP A 194 -1.59 -4.67 19.46
N GLN A 195 -1.80 -3.77 18.49
CA GLN A 195 -1.04 -2.53 18.40
C GLN A 195 -1.27 -1.62 19.60
N MET A 196 -2.50 -1.50 20.11
CA MET A 196 -2.77 -0.71 21.33
C MET A 196 -2.00 -1.24 22.53
N VAL A 197 -2.08 -2.55 22.76
CA VAL A 197 -1.37 -3.22 23.86
C VAL A 197 0.13 -3.01 23.69
N ARG A 198 0.67 -3.27 22.50
CA ARG A 198 2.08 -3.07 22.16
C ARG A 198 2.55 -1.64 22.45
N VAL A 199 1.79 -0.64 22.02
CA VAL A 199 2.08 0.78 22.28
C VAL A 199 2.05 1.06 23.78
N GLY A 200 1.03 0.59 24.50
CA GLY A 200 0.91 0.73 25.94
C GLY A 200 2.10 0.12 26.69
N GLU A 201 2.48 -1.11 26.34
CA GLU A 201 3.62 -1.84 26.92
C GLU A 201 4.95 -1.09 26.70
N PHE A 202 5.21 -0.58 25.50
CA PHE A 202 6.42 0.21 25.26
C PHE A 202 6.45 1.50 26.07
N ILE A 203 5.31 2.16 26.28
CA ILE A 203 5.23 3.35 27.13
C ILE A 203 5.52 2.98 28.59
N VAL A 204 4.94 1.89 29.10
CA VAL A 204 5.22 1.36 30.45
C VAL A 204 6.70 1.08 30.63
N GLN A 205 7.29 0.30 29.72
CA GLN A 205 8.70 -0.09 29.75
C GLN A 205 9.62 1.14 29.75
N LYS A 206 9.36 2.13 28.89
CA LYS A 206 10.19 3.35 28.79
C LYS A 206 9.98 4.32 29.95
N SER A 207 8.83 4.26 30.61
CA SER A 207 8.53 5.06 31.79
C SER A 207 9.06 4.44 33.09
N GLY A 208 9.50 3.17 33.06
CA GLY A 208 9.97 2.44 34.24
C GLY A 208 8.84 2.08 35.19
N LEU A 209 7.66 1.78 34.65
CA LEU A 209 6.45 1.37 35.37
C LEU A 209 6.30 -0.15 35.42
#